data_AF-A0ABD0RWP8-F1
#
_entry.id   AF-A0ABD0RWP8-F1
#
_cell.length_a   1.000
_cell.length_b   1.000
_cell.length_c   1.000
_cell.angle_alpha   90.00
_cell.angle_beta   90.00
_cell.angle_gamma   90.00
#
_symmetry.space_group_name_H-M   'P 1'
#
loop_
_entity.id
_entity.type
_entity.pdbx_description
1 polymer ?
#
loop_
_entity_poly.entity_id
_entity_poly.type
_entity_poly.pdbx_seq_one_letter_code
_entity_poly.pdbx_strand_id
1 'polypeptide(L)'
;GLGKTLQTISLLGYMKHYRNIPGPHMVLVPKSTLYNWMNEFKRWVPSLRAVCLIGDRDERTAFIRDTLLPGEWDVCVTSYEMLIIERAVFKKFNWRYLVIDEAHRIKNEKSKIVREFKTTNRLLLTGTPLQNNLHELWALLNFLLPDVFNSSEVPLLSCILLQELEY
;
A
#
# COMPACT_ATOMS: atom_id res chain seq x y z
N GLY A 1 8.90 12.19 -10.36
CA GLY A 1 8.51 13.23 -11.33
C GLY A 1 7.04 13.26 -11.69
N LEU A 2 6.09 13.05 -10.76
CA LEU A 2 4.64 13.34 -10.94
C LEU A 2 3.94 13.60 -9.57
N GLY A 3 4.71 13.73 -8.49
CA GLY A 3 4.16 13.97 -7.15
C GLY A 3 3.34 12.83 -6.52
N LYS A 4 3.25 11.64 -7.11
CA LYS A 4 2.44 10.50 -6.58
C LYS A 4 2.68 10.19 -5.09
N THR A 5 3.93 10.18 -4.65
CA THR A 5 4.28 9.99 -3.23
C THR A 5 3.68 11.10 -2.37
N LEU A 6 3.86 12.37 -2.75
CA LEU A 6 3.31 13.52 -2.02
C LEU A 6 1.78 13.50 -2.00
N GLN A 7 1.13 13.21 -3.13
CA GLN A 7 -0.32 13.06 -3.22
C GLN A 7 -0.82 11.95 -2.27
N THR A 8 -0.11 10.82 -2.22
CA THR A 8 -0.45 9.71 -1.33
C THR A 8 -0.29 10.09 0.14
N ILE A 9 0.82 10.73 0.50
CA ILE A 9 1.06 11.21 1.87
C ILE A 9 0.00 12.23 2.27
N SER A 10 -0.38 13.13 1.35
CA SER A 10 -1.43 14.13 1.57
C SER A 10 -2.79 13.47 1.80
N LEU A 11 -3.12 12.42 1.05
CA LEU A 11 -4.33 11.62 1.27
C LEU A 11 -4.35 10.99 2.67
N LEU A 12 -3.26 10.35 3.09
CA LEU A 12 -3.18 9.74 4.43
C LEU A 12 -3.23 10.81 5.54
N GLY A 13 -2.60 11.96 5.33
CA GLY A 13 -2.68 13.12 6.23
C GLY A 13 -4.11 13.66 6.34
N TYR A 14 -4.83 13.76 5.22
CA TYR A 14 -6.25 14.15 5.19
C TYR A 14 -7.12 13.16 5.97
N MET A 15 -6.88 11.85 5.82
CA MET A 15 -7.61 10.83 6.59
C MET A 15 -7.43 11.02 8.09
N LYS A 16 -6.19 11.30 8.54
CA LYS A 16 -5.91 11.57 9.95
C LYS A 16 -6.57 12.86 10.45
N HIS A 17 -6.31 13.98 9.81
CA HIS A 17 -6.63 15.30 10.36
C HIS A 17 -8.06 15.75 10.09
N TYR A 18 -8.63 15.38 8.95
CA TYR A 18 -9.97 15.83 8.54
C TYR A 18 -11.04 14.77 8.76
N ARG A 19 -10.71 13.49 8.47
CA ARG A 19 -11.65 12.37 8.66
C ARG A 19 -11.53 11.71 10.03
N ASN A 20 -10.57 12.12 10.87
CA ASN A 20 -10.29 11.55 12.19
C ASN A 20 -10.06 10.02 12.15
N ILE A 21 -9.42 9.54 11.09
CA ILE A 21 -9.07 8.12 10.87
C ILE A 21 -7.55 8.05 10.65
N PRO A 22 -6.75 7.87 11.71
CA PRO A 22 -5.29 7.92 11.61
C PRO A 22 -4.65 6.67 11.03
N GLY A 23 -5.34 5.52 11.02
CA GLY A 23 -4.77 4.25 10.56
C GLY A 23 -5.49 3.02 11.10
N PRO A 24 -4.88 1.82 11.01
CA PRO A 24 -3.53 1.58 10.48
C PRO A 24 -3.50 1.59 8.94
N HIS A 25 -2.49 2.23 8.34
CA HIS A 25 -2.24 2.23 6.90
C HIS A 25 -0.96 1.44 6.56
N MET A 26 -0.97 0.70 5.45
CA MET A 26 0.19 -0.05 4.95
C MET A 26 0.68 0.58 3.66
N VAL A 27 1.99 0.83 3.56
CA VAL A 27 2.65 1.27 2.32
C VAL A 27 3.68 0.22 1.94
N LEU A 28 3.41 -0.48 0.85
CA LEU A 28 4.23 -1.56 0.32
C LEU A 28 5.11 -1.04 -0.80
N VAL A 29 6.42 -1.04 -0.59
CA VAL A 29 7.37 -0.38 -1.50
C VAL A 29 8.59 -1.27 -1.78
N PRO A 30 9.30 -1.06 -2.89
CA PRO A 30 10.63 -1.65 -3.08
C PRO A 30 11.57 -1.31 -1.92
N LYS A 31 12.46 -2.24 -1.53
CA LYS A 31 13.42 -2.01 -0.45
C LYS A 31 14.27 -0.75 -0.65
N SER A 32 14.60 -0.43 -1.91
CA SER A 32 15.37 0.75 -2.30
C SER A 32 14.67 2.09 -2.04
N THR A 33 13.33 2.12 -1.97
CA THR A 33 12.56 3.36 -1.80
C THR A 33 12.01 3.53 -0.39
N LEU A 34 12.19 2.55 0.51
CA LEU A 34 11.73 2.60 1.91
C LEU A 34 12.15 3.88 2.63
N TYR A 35 13.46 4.16 2.66
CA TYR A 35 13.98 5.34 3.36
C TYR A 35 13.49 6.64 2.73
N ASN A 36 13.31 6.67 1.41
CA ASN A 36 12.72 7.82 0.74
C ASN A 36 11.30 8.09 1.24
N TRP A 37 10.44 7.07 1.30
CA TRP A 37 9.08 7.20 1.84
C TRP A 37 9.09 7.69 3.30
N MET A 38 9.96 7.15 4.15
CA MET A 38 10.08 7.58 5.54
C MET A 38 10.51 9.05 5.68
N ASN A 39 11.45 9.49 4.84
CA ASN A 39 11.88 10.89 4.81
C ASN A 39 10.77 11.83 4.33
N GLU A 40 10.02 11.41 3.30
CA GLU A 40 8.89 12.19 2.79
C GLU A 40 7.76 12.30 3.82
N PHE A 41 7.44 11.24 4.58
CA PHE A 41 6.49 11.33 5.69
C PHE A 41 6.94 12.33 6.75
N LYS A 42 8.20 12.26 7.19
CA LYS A 42 8.77 13.20 8.16
C LYS A 42 8.77 14.63 7.65
N ARG A 43 9.02 14.83 6.36
CA ARG A 43 9.09 16.15 5.71
C ARG A 43 7.72 16.80 5.58
N TRP A 44 6.73 16.07 5.07
CA TRP A 44 5.46 16.66 4.65
C TRP A 44 4.37 16.59 5.71
N VAL A 45 4.32 15.49 6.48
CA VAL A 45 3.29 15.29 7.51
C VAL A 45 3.93 14.65 8.76
N PRO A 46 4.79 15.37 9.49
CA PRO A 46 5.52 14.83 10.66
C PRO A 46 4.58 14.35 11.79
N SER A 47 3.35 14.87 11.85
CA SER A 47 2.33 14.41 12.77
C SER A 47 1.85 12.98 12.48
N LEU A 48 2.01 12.47 11.26
CA LEU A 48 1.61 11.13 10.85
C LEU A 48 2.74 10.16 11.22
N ARG A 49 2.52 9.33 12.24
CA ARG A 49 3.55 8.46 12.82
C ARG A 49 3.82 7.28 11.89
N ALA A 50 4.80 7.46 11.00
CA ALA A 50 5.28 6.42 10.11
C ALA A 50 6.34 5.56 10.80
N VAL A 51 6.22 4.23 10.67
CA VAL A 51 7.17 3.24 11.16
C VAL A 51 7.60 2.34 10.00
N CYS A 52 8.82 1.78 10.07
CA CYS A 52 9.39 0.98 8.98
C CYS A 52 9.81 -0.40 9.51
N LEU A 53 9.20 -1.47 8.98
CA LEU A 53 9.61 -2.83 9.32
C LEU A 53 10.70 -3.30 8.33
N ILE A 54 11.94 -3.29 8.82
CA ILE A 54 13.14 -3.82 8.16
C ILE A 54 14.05 -4.45 9.22
N GLY A 55 15.09 -5.15 8.77
CA GLY A 55 16.14 -5.69 9.63
C GLY A 55 16.27 -7.20 9.54
N ASP A 56 17.22 -7.72 10.30
CA ASP A 56 17.40 -9.16 10.46
C ASP A 56 16.30 -9.79 11.34
N ARG A 57 16.39 -11.08 11.63
CA ARG A 57 15.35 -11.78 12.39
C ARG A 57 15.15 -11.20 13.78
N ASP A 58 16.22 -10.85 14.47
CA ASP A 58 16.17 -10.44 15.87
C ASP A 58 15.67 -8.99 15.97
N GLU A 59 16.17 -8.11 15.09
CA GLU A 59 15.67 -6.74 14.94
C GLU A 59 14.17 -6.70 14.63
N ARG A 60 13.72 -7.52 13.67
CA ARG A 60 12.29 -7.60 13.30
C ARG A 60 11.44 -8.11 14.46
N THR A 61 11.89 -9.14 15.18
CA THR A 61 11.14 -9.72 16.29
C THR A 61 10.94 -8.70 17.40
N ALA A 62 12.00 -7.97 17.76
CA ALA A 62 11.92 -6.90 18.74
C ALA A 62 10.99 -5.77 18.26
N PHE A 63 11.17 -5.28 17.03
CA PHE A 63 10.34 -4.22 16.47
C PHE A 63 8.85 -4.59 16.40
N ILE A 64 8.54 -5.83 16.01
CA ILE A 64 7.16 -6.31 15.96
C ILE A 64 6.53 -6.27 17.36
N ARG A 65 7.25 -6.77 18.37
CA ARG A 65 6.79 -6.82 19.76
C ARG A 65 6.62 -5.41 20.35
N ASP A 66 7.61 -4.56 20.16
CA ASP A 66 7.74 -3.30 20.90
C ASP A 66 7.13 -2.10 20.18
N THR A 67 6.94 -2.18 18.85
CA THR A 67 6.44 -1.06 18.04
C THR A 67 5.19 -1.44 17.25
N LEU A 68 5.23 -2.55 16.50
CA LEU A 68 4.14 -2.86 15.58
C LEU A 68 2.86 -3.30 16.30
N LEU A 69 2.95 -4.26 17.23
CA LEU A 69 1.79 -4.81 17.95
C LEU A 69 1.11 -3.82 18.93
N PRO A 70 1.83 -2.94 19.64
CA PRO A 70 1.20 -1.91 20.47
C PRO A 70 0.31 -0.94 19.68
N GLY A 71 0.53 -0.79 18.38
CA GLY A 71 -0.35 0.01 17.52
C GLY A 71 -0.24 1.52 17.71
N GLU A 72 0.83 2.00 18.34
CA GLU A 72 1.08 3.45 18.55
C GLU A 72 1.70 4.12 17.32
N TRP A 73 1.16 3.81 16.14
CA TRP A 73 1.62 4.31 14.85
C TRP A 73 0.44 4.41 13.87
N ASP A 74 0.64 5.17 12.80
CA ASP A 74 -0.41 5.49 11.84
C ASP A 74 -0.16 4.79 10.50
N VAL A 75 1.11 4.75 10.07
CA VAL A 75 1.54 4.16 8.79
C VAL A 75 2.68 3.17 9.01
N CYS A 76 2.55 1.95 8.49
CA CYS A 76 3.63 0.98 8.41
C CYS A 76 4.14 0.92 6.96
N VAL A 77 5.39 1.32 6.76
CA VAL A 77 6.10 1.19 5.49
C VAL A 77 6.91 -0.10 5.51
N THR A 78 6.74 -0.96 4.51
CA THR A 78 7.44 -2.24 4.45
C THR A 78 7.69 -2.70 3.02
N SER A 79 8.50 -3.75 2.86
CA SER A 79 8.78 -4.35 1.57
C SER A 79 7.94 -5.61 1.33
N TYR A 80 7.83 -6.01 0.06
CA TYR A 80 7.21 -7.27 -0.34
C TYR A 80 7.80 -8.49 0.37
N GLU A 81 9.11 -8.51 0.57
CA GLU A 81 9.80 -9.61 1.24
C GLU A 81 9.38 -9.71 2.72
N MET A 82 9.37 -8.57 3.42
CA MET A 82 8.99 -8.52 4.83
C MET A 82 7.52 -8.89 5.02
N LEU A 83 6.65 -8.46 4.11
CA LEU A 83 5.23 -8.81 4.14
C LEU A 83 5.00 -10.33 3.99
N ILE A 84 5.82 -11.00 3.18
CA ILE A 84 5.75 -12.46 2.99
C ILE A 84 6.25 -13.19 4.26
N ILE A 85 7.40 -12.76 4.78
CA ILE A 85 8.03 -13.37 5.96
C ILE A 85 7.12 -13.22 7.18
N GLU A 86 6.63 -12.02 7.44
CA GLU A 86 5.88 -11.66 8.66
C GLU A 86 4.36 -11.66 8.42
N ARG A 87 3.88 -12.39 7.40
CA ARG A 87 2.47 -12.44 6.98
C ARG A 87 1.47 -12.62 8.13
N ALA A 88 1.83 -13.45 9.11
CA ALA A 88 0.95 -13.79 10.23
C ALA A 88 0.72 -12.58 11.15
N VAL A 89 1.70 -11.70 11.26
CA VAL A 89 1.61 -10.47 12.05
C VAL A 89 0.75 -9.45 11.32
N PHE A 90 1.01 -9.22 10.02
CA PHE A 90 0.24 -8.26 9.21
C PHE A 90 -1.25 -8.62 9.09
N LYS A 91 -1.61 -9.91 9.15
CA LYS A 91 -3.01 -10.37 9.16
C LYS A 91 -3.80 -10.00 10.43
N LYS A 92 -3.12 -9.64 11.53
CA LYS A 92 -3.79 -9.23 12.77
C LYS A 92 -4.43 -7.85 12.67
N PHE A 93 -4.02 -7.03 11.70
CA PHE A 93 -4.49 -5.67 11.52
C PHE A 93 -5.61 -5.60 10.47
N ASN A 94 -6.58 -4.71 10.72
CA ASN A 94 -7.57 -4.29 9.74
C ASN A 94 -7.09 -2.99 9.09
N TRP A 95 -6.47 -3.10 7.93
CA TRP A 95 -5.82 -1.97 7.26
C TRP A 95 -6.84 -1.02 6.64
N ARG A 96 -6.70 0.29 6.88
CA ARG A 96 -7.57 1.32 6.29
C ARG A 96 -7.17 1.63 4.85
N TYR A 97 -5.87 1.73 4.59
CA TYR A 97 -5.31 1.81 3.24
C TYR A 97 -4.20 0.80 3.09
N LEU A 98 -4.14 0.21 1.91
CA LEU A 98 -2.99 -0.48 1.37
C LEU A 98 -2.51 0.27 0.13
N VAL A 99 -1.39 0.95 0.26
CA VAL A 99 -0.70 1.63 -0.84
C VAL A 99 0.38 0.68 -1.37
N ILE A 100 0.47 0.56 -2.69
CA ILE A 100 1.45 -0.28 -3.36
C ILE A 100 2.23 0.56 -4.35
N ASP A 101 3.51 0.73 -4.08
CA ASP A 101 4.44 1.42 -4.96
C ASP A 101 5.09 0.45 -5.95
N GLU A 102 5.32 0.94 -7.16
CA GLU A 102 5.72 0.16 -8.33
C GLU A 102 4.85 -1.08 -8.52
N ALA A 103 3.53 -0.88 -8.59
CA ALA A 103 2.54 -1.96 -8.62
C ALA A 103 2.75 -2.97 -9.76
N HIS A 104 3.39 -2.57 -10.87
CA HIS A 104 3.79 -3.47 -11.96
C HIS A 104 4.72 -4.62 -11.50
N ARG A 105 5.39 -4.49 -10.34
CA ARG A 105 6.25 -5.54 -9.76
C ARG A 105 5.46 -6.64 -9.07
N ILE A 106 4.16 -6.45 -8.86
CA ILE A 106 3.28 -7.48 -8.28
C ILE A 106 2.93 -8.50 -9.36
N LYS A 107 3.57 -9.66 -9.27
CA LYS A 107 3.22 -10.85 -10.07
C LYS A 107 2.17 -11.70 -9.35
N ASN A 108 1.58 -12.67 -10.07
CA ASN A 108 0.46 -13.50 -9.62
C ASN A 108 0.61 -14.07 -8.19
N GLU A 109 1.75 -14.65 -7.81
CA GLU A 109 1.93 -15.20 -6.46
C GLU A 109 1.91 -14.15 -5.36
N LYS A 110 2.63 -13.03 -5.56
CA LYS A 110 2.64 -11.91 -4.61
C LYS A 110 1.26 -11.27 -4.50
N SER A 111 0.52 -11.19 -5.61
CA SER A 111 -0.84 -10.64 -5.63
C SER A 111 -1.79 -11.45 -4.74
N LYS A 112 -1.66 -12.79 -4.72
CA LYS A 112 -2.49 -13.67 -3.89
C LYS A 112 -2.27 -13.39 -2.41
N ILE A 113 -1.00 -13.30 -1.98
CA ILE A 113 -0.65 -13.03 -0.58
C ILE A 113 -1.22 -11.67 -0.14
N VAL A 114 -1.06 -10.65 -0.98
CA VAL A 114 -1.54 -9.30 -0.64
C VAL A 114 -3.08 -9.25 -0.55
N ARG A 115 -3.80 -10.08 -1.30
CA ARG A 115 -5.26 -10.19 -1.22
C ARG A 115 -5.76 -10.76 0.12
N GLU A 116 -4.93 -11.51 0.83
CA GLU A 116 -5.30 -12.12 2.12
C GLU A 116 -5.42 -11.09 3.26
N PHE A 117 -4.91 -9.86 3.07
CA PHE A 117 -4.98 -8.81 4.08
C PHE A 117 -6.29 -8.04 4.04
N LYS A 118 -6.94 -7.93 5.20
CA LYS A 118 -8.15 -7.13 5.40
C LYS A 118 -7.82 -5.66 5.19
N THR A 119 -8.38 -5.08 4.13
CA THR A 119 -8.10 -3.72 3.65
C THR A 119 -9.40 -3.03 3.29
N THR A 120 -9.62 -1.79 3.73
CA THR A 120 -10.79 -0.99 3.33
C THR A 120 -10.58 -0.37 1.95
N ASN A 121 -9.41 0.22 1.71
CA ASN A 121 -9.07 0.87 0.45
C ASN A 121 -7.71 0.37 -0.04
N ARG A 122 -7.55 0.26 -1.37
CA ARG A 122 -6.30 -0.12 -2.02
C ARG A 122 -5.91 0.96 -3.03
N LEU A 123 -4.65 1.37 -3.02
CA LEU A 123 -4.10 2.38 -3.94
C LEU A 123 -2.86 1.81 -4.62
N LEU A 124 -2.86 1.79 -5.95
CA LEU A 124 -1.72 1.34 -6.75
C LEU A 124 -1.00 2.55 -7.36
N LEU A 125 0.31 2.62 -7.16
CA LEU A 125 1.17 3.62 -7.78
C LEU A 125 2.07 2.91 -8.80
N THR A 126 2.02 3.34 -10.06
CA THR A 126 2.94 2.88 -11.09
C THR A 126 3.44 4.05 -11.93
N GLY A 127 4.74 4.05 -12.25
CA GLY A 127 5.35 4.99 -13.18
C GLY A 127 5.33 4.51 -14.64
N THR A 128 5.19 3.20 -14.84
CA THR A 128 5.16 2.58 -16.15
C THR A 128 3.71 2.36 -16.59
N PRO A 129 3.36 2.71 -17.85
CA PRO A 129 2.10 2.27 -18.42
C PRO A 129 2.10 0.74 -18.43
N LEU A 130 0.98 0.14 -18.01
CA LEU A 130 0.79 -1.31 -18.03
C LEU A 130 1.08 -1.81 -19.45
N GLN A 131 2.04 -2.70 -19.58
CA GLN A 131 2.54 -3.15 -20.89
C GLN A 131 1.47 -4.00 -21.59
N ASN A 132 0.52 -3.36 -22.29
CA ASN A 132 -0.36 -3.85 -23.37
C ASN A 132 -1.05 -5.23 -23.22
N ASN A 133 -1.00 -5.88 -22.07
CA ASN A 133 -1.65 -7.15 -21.82
C ASN A 133 -2.91 -6.89 -20.99
N LEU A 134 -4.08 -6.99 -21.62
CA LEU A 134 -5.37 -6.90 -20.95
C LEU A 134 -5.48 -7.84 -19.75
N HIS A 135 -4.77 -8.97 -19.76
CA HIS A 135 -4.71 -9.89 -18.64
C HIS A 135 -3.97 -9.32 -17.41
N GLU A 136 -2.93 -8.52 -17.61
CA GLU A 136 -2.21 -7.85 -16.52
C GLU A 136 -3.04 -6.71 -15.91
N LEU A 137 -3.73 -5.94 -16.77
CA LEU A 137 -4.67 -4.91 -16.33
C LEU A 137 -5.81 -5.54 -15.51
N TRP A 138 -6.41 -6.63 -16.01
CA TRP A 138 -7.47 -7.34 -15.30
C TRP A 138 -7.00 -7.91 -13.96
N ALA A 139 -5.79 -8.48 -13.89
CA ALA A 139 -5.22 -8.98 -12.65
C ALA A 139 -5.05 -7.88 -11.58
N LEU A 140 -4.70 -6.66 -11.99
CA LEU A 140 -4.58 -5.49 -11.11
C LEU A 140 -5.95 -4.91 -10.72
N LEU A 141 -6.92 -4.85 -11.63
CA LEU A 141 -8.28 -4.39 -11.32
C LEU A 141 -8.98 -5.34 -10.34
N ASN A 142 -8.88 -6.64 -10.57
CA ASN A 142 -9.36 -7.66 -9.65
C ASN A 142 -8.60 -7.58 -8.30
N PHE A 143 -7.35 -7.13 -8.29
CA PHE A 143 -6.64 -6.86 -7.03
C PHE A 143 -7.19 -5.63 -6.29
N LEU A 144 -7.55 -4.57 -7.00
CA LEU A 144 -8.09 -3.33 -6.41
C LEU A 144 -9.49 -3.52 -5.83
N LEU A 145 -10.36 -4.21 -6.58
CA LEU A 145 -11.78 -4.35 -6.27
C LEU A 145 -12.21 -5.80 -6.48
N PRO A 146 -11.80 -6.73 -5.59
CA PRO A 146 -12.11 -8.15 -5.75
C PRO A 146 -13.61 -8.42 -5.79
N ASP A 147 -14.41 -7.63 -5.06
CA ASP A 147 -15.87 -7.79 -5.01
C ASP A 147 -16.58 -7.33 -6.29
N VAL A 148 -16.00 -6.37 -7.04
CA VAL A 148 -16.56 -5.86 -8.30
C VAL A 148 -16.17 -6.77 -9.46
N PHE A 149 -14.94 -7.28 -9.48
CA PHE A 149 -14.40 -8.05 -10.61
C PHE A 149 -14.39 -9.57 -10.40
N ASN A 150 -15.17 -10.07 -9.43
CA ASN A 150 -15.36 -11.51 -9.22
C ASN A 150 -16.27 -12.17 -10.28
N SER A 151 -17.00 -11.37 -11.07
CA SER A 151 -17.67 -11.82 -12.30
C SER A 151 -16.82 -11.44 -13.52
N SER A 152 -16.65 -12.37 -14.45
CA SER A 152 -15.93 -12.18 -15.72
C SER A 152 -16.61 -11.17 -16.67
N GLU A 153 -17.73 -10.59 -16.27
CA GLU A 153 -18.56 -9.67 -17.04
C GLU A 153 -18.86 -8.42 -16.20
N VAL A 154 -17.89 -7.49 -16.12
CA VAL A 154 -18.18 -6.11 -15.73
C VAL A 154 -17.56 -5.19 -16.77
N PRO A 155 -18.32 -4.27 -17.40
CA PRO A 155 -17.79 -3.30 -18.35
C PRO A 155 -16.70 -2.47 -17.68
N LEU A 156 -15.49 -2.55 -18.23
CA LEU A 156 -14.22 -1.94 -17.78
C LEU A 156 -14.23 -0.40 -17.59
N LEU A 157 -15.37 0.27 -17.78
CA LEU A 157 -15.49 1.72 -17.90
C LEU A 157 -15.57 2.49 -16.56
N SER A 158 -15.74 1.83 -15.42
CA SER A 158 -15.92 2.54 -14.13
C SER A 158 -14.67 2.68 -13.26
N CYS A 159 -13.55 2.00 -13.57
CA CYS A 159 -12.40 1.90 -12.64
C CYS A 159 -11.09 2.57 -13.10
N ILE A 160 -11.03 3.20 -14.28
CA ILE A 160 -9.78 3.76 -14.85
C ILE A 160 -9.60 5.28 -14.61
N LEU A 161 -10.58 5.99 -14.04
CA LEU A 161 -10.51 7.45 -13.89
C LEU A 161 -9.76 7.92 -12.63
N LEU A 162 -8.43 7.75 -12.63
CA LEU A 162 -7.49 8.72 -12.05
C LEU A 162 -6.16 8.76 -12.85
N GLN A 163 -6.25 8.61 -14.18
CA GLN A 163 -5.11 8.88 -15.06
C GLN A 163 -5.39 9.76 -16.29
N GLU A 164 -6.62 10.26 -16.48
CA GLU A 164 -6.94 11.23 -17.54
C GLU A 164 -7.97 12.30 -17.08
N LEU A 165 -7.55 13.19 -16.18
CA LEU A 165 -8.22 14.50 -16.01
C LEU A 165 -7.15 15.57 -15.79
N GLU A 166 -6.33 15.78 -16.82
CA GLU A 166 -5.62 17.03 -17.10
C GLU A 166 -5.22 16.97 -18.58
N TYR A 167 -6.21 17.18 -19.46
CA TYR A 167 -6.23 18.10 -20.62
C TYR A 167 -7.61 18.05 -21.27
#